data_AF-A0AAX4IJJ2-F1
#
_entry.id   AF-A0AAX4IJJ2-F1
#
_cell.length_a   1.000
_cell.length_b   1.000
_cell.length_c   1.000
_cell.angle_alpha   90.00
_cell.angle_beta   90.00
_cell.angle_gamma   90.00
#
_symmetry.space_group_name_H-M   'P 1'
#
loop_
_entity.id
_entity.type
_entity.pdbx_description
1 polymer ?
#
loop_
_entity_poly.entity_id
_entity_poly.type
_entity_poly.pdbx_seq_one_letter_code
_entity_poly.pdbx_strand_id
1 'polypeptide(L)'
;MRAQDGVRMASIASELDSLIKKFRSSNNDLRGLREQITELQKPTTHHPRHAKIVKQEDWDGLVEIRGASKALHDALVGSWNCGHQGHLGHTVKLFVETHRVSGEIRMNLAIVCRSQTNDAVKSTLVQLEVRSQNLAWHLDPRRREPYDLDAFGGRRNAGFWDRELPRQSQRLGSFQGQSSAEYGPSNGVRWEGSSNSGLSNDICRQLTQQLEANCLGHLDFQTDEVFRHSFYPAKKNSYGDSRPSDRRPVTIDEVLDESLGDFLSTIDRLKLARSMVSAVLKFHSTPWLRDFWRLRDLAFFRGGQDEEVSEALRSLHVGIEVAQRQFDSMDGVQDSSDMQNLSWPTEDELIRYGINNLTLHSLGVALLQIDRWTRVSPGDVVAVRKMASRSSSLGPRYRELTQKCLRCDFGFGSDLTQWRLQRAVYENVVETLEAMISSLDLTED
;
A
#
# COMPACT_ATOMS: atom_id res chain seq x y z
N MET A 1 7.56 11.81 87.39
CA MET A 1 8.15 11.21 86.17
C MET A 1 7.32 10.08 85.57
N ARG A 2 6.88 9.05 86.31
CA ARG A 2 6.18 7.87 85.72
C ARG A 2 4.86 8.12 84.97
N ALA A 3 4.11 9.17 85.30
CA ALA A 3 2.83 9.46 84.63
C ALA A 3 3.00 10.09 83.23
N GLN A 4 4.09 10.84 83.01
CA GLN A 4 4.33 11.57 81.77
C GLN A 4 4.82 10.64 80.65
N ASP A 5 5.56 9.59 81.01
CA ASP A 5 6.00 8.54 80.07
C ASP A 5 4.83 7.65 79.63
N GLY A 6 3.87 7.34 80.52
CA GLY A 6 2.67 6.57 80.17
C GLY A 6 1.77 7.27 79.16
N VAL A 7 1.62 8.59 79.27
CA VAL A 7 0.83 9.41 78.33
C VAL A 7 1.52 9.51 76.96
N ARG A 8 2.85 9.62 76.92
CA ARG A 8 3.61 9.60 75.65
C ARG A 8 3.52 8.24 74.96
N MET A 9 3.64 7.15 75.71
CA MET A 9 3.51 5.80 75.14
C MET A 9 2.10 5.52 74.62
N ALA A 10 1.06 6.02 75.29
CA ALA A 10 -0.31 5.93 74.81
C ALA A 10 -0.54 6.76 73.52
N SER A 11 0.08 7.93 73.40
CA SER A 11 0.04 8.76 72.18
C SER A 11 0.70 8.07 71.00
N ILE A 12 1.91 7.51 71.21
CA ILE A 12 2.66 6.79 70.16
C ILE A 12 1.91 5.52 69.74
N ALA A 13 1.30 4.79 70.69
CA ALA A 13 0.48 3.62 70.39
C ALA A 13 -0.75 3.99 69.53
N SER A 14 -1.42 5.11 69.84
CA SER A 14 -2.56 5.62 69.07
C SER A 14 -2.15 6.03 67.64
N GLU A 15 -0.98 6.66 67.49
CA GLU A 15 -0.42 7.03 66.19
C GLU A 15 -0.07 5.81 65.34
N LEU A 16 0.56 4.78 65.94
CA LEU A 16 0.87 3.53 65.26
C LEU A 16 -0.39 2.79 64.82
N ASP A 17 -1.42 2.73 65.65
CA ASP A 17 -2.71 2.13 65.29
C ASP A 17 -3.40 2.88 64.14
N SER A 18 -3.30 4.21 64.12
CA SER A 18 -3.79 5.05 63.02
C SER A 18 -3.04 4.74 61.72
N LEU A 19 -1.72 4.60 61.77
CA LEU A 19 -0.88 4.23 60.63
C LEU A 19 -1.20 2.83 60.11
N ILE A 20 -1.40 1.85 61.00
CA ILE A 20 -1.79 0.49 60.61
C ILE A 20 -3.16 0.49 59.94
N LYS A 21 -4.12 1.28 60.44
CA LYS A 21 -5.44 1.44 59.80
C LYS A 21 -5.33 2.05 58.41
N LYS A 22 -4.53 3.11 58.23
CA LYS A 22 -4.27 3.72 56.92
C LYS A 22 -3.61 2.75 55.96
N PHE A 23 -2.62 1.98 56.42
CA PHE A 23 -1.94 0.98 55.62
C PHE A 23 -2.89 -0.16 55.18
N ARG A 24 -3.77 -0.62 56.08
CA ARG A 24 -4.81 -1.60 55.74
C ARG A 24 -5.82 -1.06 54.74
N SER A 25 -6.23 0.20 54.87
CA SER A 25 -7.11 0.86 53.89
C SER A 25 -6.44 0.89 52.52
N SER A 26 -5.20 1.38 52.45
CA SER A 26 -4.46 1.48 51.19
C SER A 26 -4.22 0.11 50.54
N ASN A 27 -3.95 -0.95 51.32
CA ASN A 27 -3.86 -2.30 50.79
C ASN A 27 -5.20 -2.85 50.29
N ASN A 28 -6.32 -2.49 50.92
CA ASN A 28 -7.64 -2.83 50.40
C ASN A 28 -7.93 -2.08 49.09
N ASP A 29 -7.54 -0.82 48.99
CA ASP A 29 -7.69 -0.02 47.77
C ASP A 29 -6.83 -0.61 46.63
N LEU A 30 -5.59 -1.00 46.91
CA LEU A 30 -4.71 -1.68 45.96
C LEU A 30 -5.26 -3.05 45.54
N ARG A 31 -5.90 -3.79 46.46
CA ARG A 31 -6.60 -5.04 46.12
C ARG A 31 -7.79 -4.76 45.20
N GLY A 32 -8.59 -3.74 45.49
CA GLY A 32 -9.69 -3.31 44.63
C GLY A 32 -9.22 -2.88 43.24
N LEU A 33 -8.10 -2.14 43.14
CA LEU A 33 -7.49 -1.79 41.86
C LEU A 33 -6.96 -3.01 41.11
N ARG A 34 -6.38 -3.99 41.81
CA ARG A 34 -5.98 -5.27 41.18
C ARG A 34 -7.18 -6.05 40.68
N GLU A 35 -8.27 -6.11 41.44
CA GLU A 35 -9.51 -6.74 41.01
C GLU A 35 -10.10 -6.03 39.79
N GLN A 36 -10.11 -4.69 39.76
CA GLN A 36 -10.53 -3.90 38.60
C GLN A 36 -9.62 -4.13 37.37
N ILE A 37 -8.30 -4.17 37.56
CA ILE A 37 -7.35 -4.51 36.49
C ILE A 37 -7.59 -5.95 36.02
N THR A 38 -7.93 -6.88 36.91
CA THR A 38 -8.23 -8.27 36.54
C THR A 38 -9.55 -8.36 35.78
N GLU A 39 -10.58 -7.57 36.12
CA GLU A 39 -11.82 -7.47 35.33
C GLU A 39 -11.59 -6.80 33.97
N LEU A 40 -10.68 -5.83 33.86
CA LEU A 40 -10.27 -5.22 32.59
C LEU A 40 -9.35 -6.12 31.75
N GLN A 41 -8.61 -7.03 32.39
CA GLN A 41 -7.74 -8.02 31.75
C GLN A 41 -8.42 -9.37 31.49
N LYS A 42 -9.60 -9.62 32.08
CA LYS A 42 -10.44 -10.72 31.61
C LYS A 42 -10.67 -10.44 30.14
N PRO A 43 -10.30 -11.37 29.24
CA PRO A 43 -10.64 -11.21 27.84
C PRO A 43 -12.15 -11.07 27.84
N THR A 44 -12.64 -9.88 27.50
CA THR A 44 -14.02 -9.68 27.10
C THR A 44 -14.26 -10.82 26.14
N THR A 45 -15.09 -11.79 26.54
CA THR A 45 -15.71 -12.73 25.64
C THR A 45 -16.57 -11.87 24.74
N HIS A 46 -15.91 -11.21 23.79
CA HIS A 46 -16.49 -10.75 22.57
C HIS A 46 -17.14 -12.01 22.03
N HIS A 47 -18.45 -12.13 22.26
CA HIS A 47 -19.29 -12.74 21.24
C HIS A 47 -18.75 -12.22 19.91
N PRO A 48 -18.43 -13.09 18.95
CA PRO A 48 -17.93 -12.65 17.66
C PRO A 48 -18.98 -11.69 17.10
N ARG A 49 -18.75 -10.39 17.31
CA ARG A 49 -19.40 -9.34 16.55
C ARG A 49 -18.91 -9.64 15.17
N HIS A 50 -19.78 -10.31 14.40
CA HIS A 50 -19.59 -10.73 13.03
C HIS A 50 -18.39 -10.02 12.45
N ALA A 51 -17.23 -10.70 12.46
CA ALA A 51 -16.14 -10.30 11.58
C ALA A 51 -16.84 -10.19 10.23
N LYS A 52 -16.91 -8.98 9.67
CA LYS A 52 -17.41 -8.81 8.31
C LYS A 52 -16.52 -9.75 7.52
N ILE A 53 -17.07 -10.87 7.08
CA ILE A 53 -16.39 -11.75 6.15
C ILE A 53 -16.09 -10.83 4.98
N VAL A 54 -14.84 -10.40 4.84
CA VAL A 54 -14.38 -9.67 3.66
C VAL A 54 -14.79 -10.55 2.49
N LYS A 55 -15.78 -10.08 1.72
CA LYS A 55 -16.34 -10.87 0.65
C LYS A 55 -15.22 -11.11 -0.36
N GLN A 56 -15.26 -12.25 -1.03
CA GLN A 56 -14.32 -12.56 -2.12
C GLN A 56 -14.22 -11.40 -3.15
N GLU A 57 -15.32 -10.66 -3.33
CA GLU A 57 -15.45 -9.44 -4.15
C GLU A 57 -14.45 -8.32 -3.81
N ASP A 58 -14.07 -8.14 -2.53
CA ASP A 58 -13.12 -7.10 -2.12
C ASP A 58 -11.66 -7.49 -2.47
N TRP A 59 -11.37 -8.79 -2.53
CA TRP A 59 -10.07 -9.34 -2.90
C TRP A 59 -9.83 -9.28 -4.41
N ASP A 60 -10.86 -9.59 -5.18
CA ASP A 60 -10.84 -9.45 -6.64
C ASP A 60 -10.47 -8.00 -7.01
N GLY A 61 -10.97 -7.02 -6.25
CA GLY A 61 -10.60 -5.61 -6.41
C GLY A 61 -9.10 -5.32 -6.22
N LEU A 62 -8.42 -5.94 -5.26
CA LEU A 62 -6.98 -5.73 -5.04
C LEU A 62 -6.12 -6.38 -6.14
N VAL A 63 -6.51 -7.57 -6.61
CA VAL A 63 -5.83 -8.25 -7.72
C VAL A 63 -6.01 -7.45 -9.01
N GLU A 64 -7.22 -6.98 -9.29
CA GLU A 64 -7.53 -6.10 -10.42
C GLU A 64 -6.72 -4.81 -10.38
N ILE A 65 -6.67 -4.12 -9.22
CA ILE A 65 -5.85 -2.90 -9.03
C ILE A 65 -4.38 -3.18 -9.33
N ARG A 66 -3.85 -4.32 -8.87
CA ARG A 66 -2.45 -4.72 -9.12
C ARG A 66 -2.18 -4.95 -10.60
N GLY A 67 -3.08 -5.68 -11.28
CA GLY A 67 -3.00 -5.92 -12.72
C GLY A 67 -3.03 -4.62 -13.52
N ALA A 68 -4.00 -3.75 -13.24
CA ALA A 68 -4.14 -2.48 -13.96
C ALA A 68 -3.02 -1.48 -13.66
N SER A 69 -2.53 -1.41 -12.42
CA SER A 69 -1.41 -0.53 -12.08
C SER A 69 -0.12 -1.00 -12.75
N LYS A 70 0.15 -2.31 -12.79
CA LYS A 70 1.27 -2.89 -13.54
C LYS A 70 1.15 -2.61 -15.04
N ALA A 71 -0.02 -2.87 -15.64
CA ALA A 71 -0.26 -2.57 -17.06
C ALA A 71 -0.10 -1.07 -17.36
N LEU A 72 -0.55 -0.18 -16.47
CA LEU A 72 -0.37 1.27 -16.62
C LEU A 72 1.11 1.67 -16.58
N HIS A 73 1.90 1.08 -15.68
CA HIS A 73 3.34 1.29 -15.65
C HIS A 73 3.96 0.93 -17.00
N ASP A 74 3.69 -0.28 -17.49
CA ASP A 74 4.31 -0.80 -18.70
C ASP A 74 3.85 -0.01 -19.94
N ALA A 75 2.58 0.40 -19.97
CA ALA A 75 2.04 1.29 -21.00
C ALA A 75 2.75 2.65 -21.02
N LEU A 76 2.94 3.26 -19.84
CA LEU A 76 3.62 4.55 -19.72
C LEU A 76 5.08 4.42 -20.10
N VAL A 77 5.84 3.50 -19.51
CA VAL A 77 7.28 3.33 -19.80
C VAL A 77 7.51 2.94 -21.26
N GLY A 78 6.69 2.05 -21.82
CA GLY A 78 6.83 1.58 -23.19
C GLY A 78 6.43 2.59 -24.26
N SER A 79 5.53 3.53 -23.94
CA SER A 79 5.00 4.50 -24.90
C SER A 79 5.47 5.93 -24.66
N TRP A 80 6.15 6.21 -23.53
CA TRP A 80 6.50 7.58 -23.15
C TRP A 80 7.40 8.22 -24.21
N ASN A 81 6.97 9.39 -24.68
CA ASN A 81 7.78 10.22 -25.56
C ASN A 81 7.56 11.69 -25.22
N CYS A 82 8.63 12.46 -25.35
CA CYS A 82 8.66 13.89 -25.09
C CYS A 82 9.42 14.61 -26.20
N GLY A 83 8.70 15.41 -26.99
CA GLY A 83 9.28 16.26 -28.03
C GLY A 83 9.90 17.57 -27.51
N HIS A 84 9.74 17.88 -26.22
CA HIS A 84 10.19 19.14 -25.63
C HIS A 84 11.72 19.15 -25.41
N GLN A 85 12.41 20.06 -26.09
CA GLN A 85 13.88 20.19 -25.99
C GLN A 85 14.37 20.67 -24.62
N GLY A 86 13.53 21.36 -23.84
CA GLY A 86 13.89 21.84 -22.50
C GLY A 86 13.66 20.84 -21.37
N HIS A 87 13.00 19.70 -21.62
CA HIS A 87 12.75 18.70 -20.57
C HIS A 87 13.99 17.85 -20.32
N LEU A 88 14.42 17.81 -19.06
CA LEU A 88 15.54 17.01 -18.57
C LEU A 88 15.09 15.62 -18.12
N GLY A 89 13.84 15.49 -17.66
CA GLY A 89 13.29 14.21 -17.26
C GLY A 89 11.85 14.29 -16.78
N HIS A 90 11.25 13.11 -16.67
CA HIS A 90 9.85 12.91 -16.35
C HIS A 90 9.70 11.86 -15.26
N THR A 91 8.97 12.22 -14.22
CA THR A 91 8.62 11.31 -13.14
C THR A 91 7.11 11.21 -13.06
N VAL A 92 6.59 9.98 -13.06
CA VAL A 92 5.17 9.72 -12.82
C VAL A 92 5.02 9.27 -11.38
N LYS A 93 4.07 9.89 -10.67
CA LYS A 93 3.73 9.61 -9.27
C LYS A 93 2.35 8.99 -9.21
N LEU A 94 2.23 7.75 -8.77
CA LEU A 94 0.95 7.04 -8.61
C LEU A 94 0.49 7.14 -7.15
N PHE A 95 -0.74 7.62 -6.94
CA PHE A 95 -1.29 7.84 -5.62
C PHE A 95 -1.76 6.52 -5.01
N VAL A 96 -1.64 6.40 -3.69
CA VAL A 96 -2.01 5.19 -2.95
C VAL A 96 -3.53 4.97 -2.90
N GLU A 97 -4.29 6.07 -2.92
CA GLU A 97 -5.74 6.04 -3.01
C GLU A 97 -6.16 5.61 -4.43
N THR A 98 -6.66 4.38 -4.49
CA THR A 98 -7.12 3.71 -5.70
C THR A 98 -8.38 2.93 -5.37
N HIS A 99 -9.37 3.00 -6.25
CA HIS A 99 -10.70 2.47 -5.99
C HIS A 99 -11.26 1.78 -7.23
N ARG A 100 -11.96 0.67 -7.00
CA ARG A 100 -12.79 0.03 -8.01
C ARG A 100 -14.17 0.68 -7.98
N VAL A 101 -14.62 1.23 -9.11
CA VAL A 101 -15.93 1.87 -9.24
C VAL A 101 -16.58 1.38 -10.53
N SER A 102 -17.72 0.70 -10.41
CA SER A 102 -18.51 0.23 -11.56
C SER A 102 -17.73 -0.62 -12.58
N GLY A 103 -16.82 -1.48 -12.11
CA GLY A 103 -15.98 -2.33 -12.96
C GLY A 103 -14.75 -1.63 -13.56
N GLU A 104 -14.52 -0.36 -13.24
CA GLU A 104 -13.32 0.39 -13.62
C GLU A 104 -12.41 0.60 -12.41
N ILE A 105 -11.10 0.62 -12.65
CA ILE A 105 -10.12 0.97 -11.62
C ILE A 105 -9.75 2.43 -11.81
N ARG A 106 -10.04 3.24 -10.78
CA ARG A 106 -9.67 4.66 -10.74
C ARG A 106 -8.39 4.85 -9.96
N MET A 107 -7.43 5.48 -10.60
CA MET A 107 -6.12 5.82 -10.06
C MET A 107 -5.86 7.31 -10.24
N ASN A 108 -5.31 7.96 -9.23
CA ASN A 108 -4.81 9.33 -9.37
C ASN A 108 -3.31 9.28 -9.63
N LEU A 109 -2.83 10.11 -10.54
CA LEU A 109 -1.42 10.25 -10.81
C LEU A 109 -1.01 11.72 -10.90
N ALA A 110 0.27 11.98 -10.69
CA ALA A 110 0.88 13.25 -11.01
C ALA A 110 2.10 13.05 -11.90
N ILE A 111 2.24 13.91 -12.90
CA ILE A 111 3.40 13.97 -13.79
C ILE A 111 4.23 15.16 -13.36
N VAL A 112 5.49 14.90 -13.01
CA VAL A 112 6.50 15.92 -12.73
C VAL A 112 7.45 16.00 -13.92
N CYS A 113 7.45 17.12 -14.62
CA CYS A 113 8.41 17.38 -15.70
C CYS A 113 9.49 18.33 -15.18
N ARG A 114 10.75 17.88 -15.21
CA ARG A 114 11.90 18.74 -14.91
C ARG A 114 12.35 19.41 -16.19
N SER A 115 12.42 20.72 -16.20
CA SER A 115 12.78 21.53 -17.36
C SER A 115 13.88 22.53 -17.04
N GLN A 116 14.77 22.78 -17.99
CA GLN A 116 15.78 23.83 -17.90
C GLN A 116 15.33 25.04 -18.72
N THR A 117 15.18 26.20 -18.06
CA THR A 117 14.88 27.46 -18.74
C THR A 117 15.80 28.55 -18.19
N ASN A 118 16.60 29.18 -19.06
CA ASN A 118 17.46 30.32 -18.73
C ASN A 118 18.25 30.14 -17.41
N ASP A 119 19.11 29.10 -17.36
CA ASP A 119 19.95 28.69 -16.22
C ASP A 119 19.26 28.23 -14.93
N ALA A 120 17.93 28.24 -14.86
CA ALA A 120 17.18 27.68 -13.72
C ALA A 120 16.48 26.36 -14.09
N VAL A 121 16.57 25.37 -13.20
CA VAL A 121 15.77 24.15 -13.28
C VAL A 121 14.39 24.43 -12.67
N LYS A 122 13.34 24.27 -13.47
CA LYS A 122 11.94 24.39 -13.04
C LYS A 122 11.24 23.04 -13.17
N SER A 123 10.40 22.72 -12.20
CA SER A 123 9.54 21.54 -12.25
C SER A 123 8.09 21.95 -12.47
N THR A 124 7.40 21.30 -13.41
CA THR A 124 5.95 21.45 -13.59
C THR A 124 5.24 20.21 -13.09
N LEU A 125 4.17 20.39 -12.31
CA LEU A 125 3.34 19.32 -11.77
C LEU A 125 1.98 19.34 -12.46
N VAL A 126 1.54 18.18 -12.96
CA VAL A 126 0.21 17.99 -13.53
C VAL A 126 -0.45 16.78 -12.89
N GLN A 127 -1.64 16.95 -12.32
CA GLN A 127 -2.42 15.85 -11.72
C GLN A 127 -3.51 15.36 -12.67
N LEU A 128 -3.66 14.05 -12.78
CA LEU A 128 -4.59 13.37 -13.68
C LEU A 128 -5.33 12.26 -12.94
N GLU A 129 -6.56 11.99 -13.36
CA GLU A 129 -7.29 10.76 -13.03
C GLU A 129 -7.14 9.77 -14.20
N VAL A 130 -6.79 8.52 -13.90
CA VAL A 130 -6.73 7.42 -14.86
C VAL A 130 -7.81 6.42 -14.55
N ARG A 131 -8.60 6.09 -15.57
CA ARG A 131 -9.61 5.03 -15.51
C ARG A 131 -9.12 3.85 -16.34
N SER A 132 -8.88 2.74 -15.66
CA SER A 132 -8.41 1.51 -16.29
C SER A 132 -9.54 0.51 -16.39
N GLN A 133 -9.81 0.08 -17.61
CA GLN A 133 -10.82 -0.91 -17.95
C GLN A 133 -10.13 -2.16 -18.49
N ASN A 134 -10.48 -3.32 -17.95
CA ASN A 134 -10.05 -4.59 -18.52
C ASN A 134 -10.99 -4.97 -19.67
N LEU A 135 -10.46 -4.99 -20.89
CA LEU A 135 -11.22 -5.26 -22.12
C LEU A 135 -11.48 -6.75 -22.35
N ALA A 136 -10.77 -7.65 -21.63
CA ALA A 136 -10.99 -9.09 -21.75
C ALA A 136 -12.37 -9.53 -21.21
N TRP A 137 -12.97 -8.76 -20.30
CA TRP A 137 -14.29 -9.03 -19.71
C TRP A 137 -15.44 -8.95 -20.72
N HIS A 138 -15.22 -8.27 -21.85
CA HIS A 138 -16.23 -8.15 -22.91
C HIS A 138 -16.17 -9.27 -23.96
N LEU A 139 -15.15 -10.15 -23.92
CA LEU A 139 -14.93 -11.17 -24.94
C LEU A 139 -15.34 -12.60 -24.50
N ASP A 140 -15.69 -12.83 -23.24
CA ASP A 140 -16.19 -14.14 -22.77
C ASP A 140 -17.58 -14.06 -22.11
N PRO A 141 -18.67 -14.36 -22.84
CA PRO A 141 -20.02 -14.41 -22.28
C PRO A 141 -20.24 -15.55 -21.28
N ARG A 142 -19.27 -16.45 -21.07
CA ARG A 142 -19.46 -17.69 -20.29
C ARG A 142 -19.17 -17.56 -18.80
N ARG A 143 -18.69 -16.41 -18.33
CA ARG A 143 -18.55 -16.11 -16.88
C ARG A 143 -19.67 -15.22 -16.36
N ARG A 144 -20.93 -15.65 -16.55
CA ARG A 144 -22.05 -15.10 -15.77
C ARG A 144 -22.13 -15.79 -14.41
N GLU A 145 -22.48 -15.02 -13.40
CA GLU A 145 -22.74 -15.44 -12.03
C GLU A 145 -23.61 -16.70 -11.92
N PRO A 146 -23.42 -17.53 -10.88
CA PRO A 146 -24.28 -18.67 -10.61
C PRO A 146 -25.64 -18.16 -10.12
N TYR A 147 -26.65 -18.27 -10.97
CA TYR A 147 -28.04 -18.21 -10.52
C TYR A 147 -28.32 -19.46 -9.69
N ASP A 148 -28.62 -19.23 -8.41
CA ASP A 148 -29.22 -20.18 -7.50
C ASP A 148 -30.51 -20.77 -8.11
N LEU A 149 -30.47 -22.07 -8.38
CA LEU A 149 -31.66 -22.91 -8.50
C LEU A 149 -31.43 -24.18 -7.69
N ASP A 150 -31.45 -24.02 -6.37
CA ASP A 150 -31.81 -25.12 -5.47
C ASP A 150 -33.34 -25.30 -5.53
N ALA A 151 -33.79 -26.41 -6.14
CA ALA A 151 -34.90 -27.22 -5.64
C ALA A 151 -35.13 -28.41 -6.58
N PHE A 152 -34.80 -29.61 -6.12
CA PHE A 152 -35.71 -30.78 -6.01
C PHE A 152 -34.90 -32.08 -5.96
N GLY A 153 -34.65 -32.52 -4.73
CA GLY A 153 -34.77 -33.90 -4.24
C GLY A 153 -34.29 -35.07 -5.09
N GLY A 154 -33.33 -35.83 -4.56
CA GLY A 154 -33.15 -37.23 -4.96
C GLY A 154 -31.94 -37.92 -4.37
N ARG A 155 -32.08 -38.50 -3.17
CA ARG A 155 -31.16 -39.52 -2.63
C ARG A 155 -30.92 -40.62 -3.67
N ARG A 156 -29.67 -41.10 -3.81
CA ARG A 156 -29.29 -42.53 -3.70
C ARG A 156 -27.77 -42.74 -3.77
N ASN A 157 -27.38 -43.80 -3.05
CA ASN A 157 -26.06 -44.33 -2.77
C ASN A 157 -25.32 -44.98 -3.97
N ALA A 158 -24.00 -45.06 -3.81
CA ALA A 158 -23.10 -46.19 -4.05
C ALA A 158 -22.54 -46.53 -5.46
N GLY A 159 -21.26 -46.96 -5.42
CA GLY A 159 -20.59 -47.88 -6.35
C GLY A 159 -19.76 -47.18 -7.43
N PHE A 160 -18.43 -47.12 -7.34
CA PHE A 160 -17.49 -48.22 -7.64
C PHE A 160 -17.83 -48.95 -8.95
N TRP A 161 -17.02 -48.73 -9.99
CA TRP A 161 -16.33 -49.76 -10.77
C TRP A 161 -15.19 -49.12 -11.60
N ASP A 162 -13.98 -49.66 -11.39
CA ASP A 162 -12.92 -49.73 -12.38
C ASP A 162 -13.43 -50.35 -13.68
N ARG A 163 -12.98 -49.84 -14.83
CA ARG A 163 -12.48 -50.72 -15.90
C ARG A 163 -11.66 -50.00 -16.98
N GLU A 164 -10.58 -50.67 -17.30
CA GLU A 164 -9.54 -50.38 -18.28
C GLU A 164 -10.05 -50.24 -19.73
N LEU A 165 -9.46 -49.28 -20.45
CA LEU A 165 -8.85 -49.32 -21.81
C LEU A 165 -9.33 -50.38 -22.84
N PRO A 166 -9.39 -50.03 -24.16
CA PRO A 166 -8.14 -50.06 -24.93
C PRO A 166 -7.92 -48.98 -26.00
N ARG A 167 -6.62 -48.74 -26.20
CA ARG A 167 -5.95 -48.09 -27.33
C ARG A 167 -6.37 -48.69 -28.68
N GLN A 168 -6.51 -47.83 -29.69
CA GLN A 168 -6.16 -48.20 -31.06
C GLN A 168 -5.28 -47.14 -31.71
N SER A 169 -4.15 -47.62 -32.23
CA SER A 169 -3.12 -46.92 -32.98
C SER A 169 -3.18 -47.40 -34.43
N GLN A 170 -3.26 -46.47 -35.39
CA GLN A 170 -2.83 -46.65 -36.79
C GLN A 170 -2.37 -45.26 -37.28
N ARG A 171 -1.06 -45.00 -37.37
CA ARG A 171 -0.07 -45.33 -38.41
C ARG A 171 0.02 -44.28 -39.53
N LEU A 172 1.28 -43.98 -39.84
CA LEU A 172 1.82 -43.00 -40.79
C LEU A 172 1.24 -43.08 -42.21
N GLY A 173 1.12 -41.90 -42.83
CA GLY A 173 1.20 -41.70 -44.27
C GLY A 173 2.00 -40.42 -44.56
N SER A 174 3.18 -40.57 -45.16
CA SER A 174 4.00 -39.49 -45.71
C SER A 174 3.50 -39.16 -47.12
N PHE A 175 3.28 -37.89 -47.44
CA PHE A 175 3.29 -37.39 -48.81
C PHE A 175 3.86 -35.96 -48.83
N GLN A 176 4.85 -35.79 -49.70
CA GLN A 176 5.56 -34.57 -50.02
C GLN A 176 4.99 -34.04 -51.35
N GLY A 177 4.72 -32.73 -51.46
CA GLY A 177 4.52 -32.11 -52.78
C GLY A 177 3.63 -30.87 -52.85
N GLN A 178 4.30 -29.73 -53.08
CA GLN A 178 3.90 -28.59 -53.93
C GLN A 178 3.02 -27.46 -53.37
N SER A 179 3.27 -26.31 -54.00
CA SER A 179 3.10 -24.94 -53.55
C SER A 179 1.84 -24.26 -54.08
N SER A 180 1.66 -23.02 -53.59
CA SER A 180 0.96 -21.89 -54.21
C SER A 180 -0.53 -21.76 -53.90
N ALA A 181 -0.89 -20.79 -53.04
CA ALA A 181 -1.64 -19.58 -53.43
C ALA A 181 -2.14 -18.81 -52.17
N GLU A 182 -1.73 -17.55 -52.12
CA GLU A 182 -2.46 -16.37 -51.62
C GLU A 182 -3.75 -16.57 -50.81
N TYR A 183 -3.73 -16.21 -49.52
CA TYR A 183 -4.87 -15.56 -48.86
C TYR A 183 -4.36 -14.53 -47.84
N GLY A 184 -4.76 -13.28 -48.04
CA GLY A 184 -4.42 -12.12 -47.21
C GLY A 184 -5.08 -12.12 -45.83
N PRO A 185 -4.70 -11.16 -44.96
CA PRO A 185 -5.11 -11.16 -43.57
C PRO A 185 -6.58 -10.80 -43.43
N SER A 186 -7.32 -11.63 -42.69
CA SER A 186 -8.73 -11.40 -42.40
C SER A 186 -8.88 -10.27 -41.38
N ASN A 187 -9.44 -9.17 -41.90
CA ASN A 187 -10.06 -8.02 -41.24
C ASN A 187 -10.20 -8.08 -39.71
N GLY A 188 -9.46 -7.18 -39.05
CA GLY A 188 -9.76 -6.75 -37.70
C GLY A 188 -11.16 -6.14 -37.62
N VAL A 189 -11.90 -6.53 -36.59
CA VAL A 189 -13.21 -6.00 -36.25
C VAL A 189 -13.07 -4.51 -35.94
N ARG A 190 -13.57 -3.68 -36.86
CA ARG A 190 -13.65 -2.23 -36.76
C ARG A 190 -14.81 -1.89 -35.82
N TRP A 191 -14.48 -1.51 -34.58
CA TRP A 191 -15.44 -0.93 -33.65
C TRP A 191 -15.63 0.55 -34.00
N GLU A 192 -16.69 0.85 -34.74
CA GLU A 192 -17.21 2.21 -34.93
C GLU A 192 -18.14 2.54 -33.75
N GLY A 193 -17.75 3.52 -32.93
CA GLY A 193 -18.63 4.01 -31.87
C GLY A 193 -17.99 4.66 -30.64
N SER A 194 -16.82 5.28 -30.76
CA SER A 194 -16.30 6.32 -29.84
C SER A 194 -14.99 6.82 -30.44
N SER A 195 -14.72 8.13 -30.40
CA SER A 195 -13.52 8.72 -30.99
C SER A 195 -12.25 8.02 -30.52
N ASN A 196 -11.63 7.19 -31.37
CA ASN A 196 -10.35 6.54 -31.13
C ASN A 196 -9.22 7.57 -31.19
N SER A 197 -9.13 8.44 -30.19
CA SER A 197 -7.97 9.30 -29.97
C SER A 197 -7.01 8.60 -29.02
N GLY A 198 -6.29 7.60 -29.54
CA GLY A 198 -5.10 7.09 -28.85
C GLY A 198 -4.12 8.25 -28.61
N LEU A 199 -3.37 8.20 -27.51
CA LEU A 199 -2.35 9.23 -27.28
C LEU A 199 -1.34 9.22 -28.45
N SER A 200 -1.00 10.42 -28.93
CA SER A 200 -0.12 10.67 -30.07
C SER A 200 1.36 10.47 -29.70
N ASN A 201 2.24 10.66 -30.68
CA ASN A 201 3.69 10.53 -30.55
C ASN A 201 4.33 11.42 -29.47
N ASP A 202 3.66 12.44 -28.92
CA ASP A 202 4.18 13.27 -27.82
C ASP A 202 3.23 13.23 -26.61
N ILE A 203 3.28 12.09 -25.91
CA ILE A 203 2.45 11.81 -24.73
C ILE A 203 2.65 12.89 -23.66
N CYS A 204 3.90 13.29 -23.42
CA CYS A 204 4.21 14.34 -22.45
C CYS A 204 3.40 15.61 -22.74
N ARG A 205 3.43 16.09 -23.99
CA ARG A 205 2.72 17.30 -24.38
C ARG A 205 1.20 17.16 -24.21
N GLN A 206 0.62 16.03 -24.61
CA GLN A 206 -0.83 15.82 -24.53
C GLN A 206 -1.31 15.80 -23.07
N LEU A 207 -0.61 15.06 -22.22
CA LEU A 207 -1.00 14.93 -20.81
C LEU A 207 -0.73 16.19 -19.99
N THR A 208 0.20 17.06 -20.42
CA THR A 208 0.56 18.27 -19.66
C THR A 208 -0.12 19.55 -20.13
N GLN A 209 -0.58 19.63 -21.39
CA GLN A 209 -1.10 20.88 -21.97
C GLN A 209 -2.63 20.91 -22.17
N GLN A 210 -3.34 19.78 -22.14
CA GLN A 210 -4.77 19.71 -22.48
C GLN A 210 -5.73 19.63 -21.27
N LEU A 211 -5.48 20.39 -20.21
CA LEU A 211 -6.23 20.28 -18.93
C LEU A 211 -7.72 20.71 -18.97
N GLU A 212 -8.21 21.20 -20.10
CA GLU A 212 -9.60 21.63 -20.29
C GLU A 212 -10.48 20.58 -21.00
N ALA A 213 -9.90 19.47 -21.48
CA ALA A 213 -10.65 18.44 -22.20
C ALA A 213 -11.35 17.46 -21.24
N ASN A 214 -12.53 16.97 -21.63
CA ASN A 214 -13.26 15.95 -20.87
C ASN A 214 -12.58 14.57 -20.86
N CYS A 215 -11.62 14.34 -21.74
CA CYS A 215 -10.76 13.15 -21.80
C CYS A 215 -9.50 13.54 -22.60
N LEU A 216 -8.32 13.21 -22.08
CA LEU A 216 -7.03 13.54 -22.69
C LEU A 216 -6.59 12.52 -23.75
N GLY A 217 -7.21 11.34 -23.74
CA GLY A 217 -6.88 10.21 -24.60
C GLY A 217 -6.74 8.91 -23.80
N HIS A 218 -6.35 7.84 -24.48
CA HIS A 218 -6.15 6.53 -23.86
C HIS A 218 -4.87 5.85 -24.32
N LEU A 219 -4.37 4.94 -23.49
CA LEU A 219 -3.34 3.95 -23.81
C LEU A 219 -3.92 2.56 -23.66
N ASP A 220 -3.83 1.77 -24.71
CA ASP A 220 -4.13 0.34 -24.66
C ASP A 220 -2.83 -0.42 -24.44
N PHE A 221 -2.83 -1.35 -23.50
CA PHE A 221 -1.68 -2.20 -23.23
C PHE A 221 -2.13 -3.65 -23.05
N GLN A 222 -1.42 -4.55 -23.73
CA GLN A 222 -1.70 -5.97 -23.69
C GLN A 222 -0.64 -6.68 -22.85
N THR A 223 -1.11 -7.27 -21.76
CA THR A 223 -0.40 -8.28 -20.96
C THR A 223 -1.07 -9.64 -21.20
N ASP A 224 -1.20 -10.48 -20.17
CA ASP A 224 -2.15 -11.59 -20.15
C ASP A 224 -3.61 -11.10 -20.26
N GLU A 225 -3.86 -9.87 -19.81
CA GLU A 225 -5.13 -9.15 -19.96
C GLU A 225 -4.91 -7.88 -20.79
N VAL A 226 -5.94 -7.43 -21.50
CA VAL A 226 -5.90 -6.19 -22.28
C VAL A 226 -6.51 -5.07 -21.45
N PHE A 227 -5.72 -4.05 -21.11
CA PHE A 227 -6.19 -2.88 -20.39
C PHE A 227 -6.26 -1.66 -21.30
N ARG A 228 -7.34 -0.89 -21.15
CA ARG A 228 -7.46 0.47 -21.67
C ARG A 228 -7.37 1.46 -20.53
N HIS A 229 -6.34 2.30 -20.56
CA HIS A 229 -6.10 3.36 -19.60
C HIS A 229 -6.52 4.70 -20.18
N SER A 230 -7.66 5.24 -19.75
CA SER A 230 -8.18 6.54 -20.19
C SER A 230 -7.77 7.64 -19.21
N PHE A 231 -7.25 8.75 -19.72
CA PHE A 231 -6.69 9.85 -18.92
C PHE A 231 -7.65 11.04 -18.88
N TYR A 232 -7.81 11.61 -17.69
CA TYR A 232 -8.70 12.74 -17.43
C TYR A 232 -7.96 13.81 -16.61
N PRO A 233 -8.22 15.11 -16.83
CA PRO A 233 -7.74 16.13 -15.90
C PRO A 233 -8.26 15.84 -14.49
N ALA A 234 -7.41 16.03 -13.47
CA ALA A 234 -7.89 15.98 -12.09
C ALA A 234 -9.00 17.02 -11.89
N LYS A 235 -10.12 16.62 -11.29
CA LYS A 235 -11.19 17.56 -10.93
C LYS A 235 -10.61 18.55 -9.93
N LYS A 236 -10.78 19.86 -10.16
CA LYS A 236 -10.44 20.87 -9.16
C LYS A 236 -11.25 20.57 -7.90
N ASN A 237 -10.60 20.13 -6.84
CA ASN A 237 -11.24 20.07 -5.53
C ASN A 237 -11.69 21.48 -5.15
N SER A 238 -12.88 21.59 -4.57
CA SER A 238 -13.62 22.83 -4.32
C SER A 238 -12.97 23.80 -3.32
N TYR A 239 -11.71 23.58 -2.94
CA TYR A 239 -11.02 24.31 -1.89
C TYR A 239 -9.63 24.77 -2.36
N GLY A 240 -9.44 26.09 -2.39
CA GLY A 240 -8.12 26.72 -2.29
C GLY A 240 -7.28 26.80 -3.58
N ASP A 241 -7.23 28.01 -4.12
CA ASP A 241 -6.58 28.49 -5.35
C ASP A 241 -5.03 28.43 -5.35
N SER A 242 -4.42 27.31 -4.95
CA SER A 242 -2.98 27.09 -5.16
C SER A 242 -2.75 26.38 -6.48
N ARG A 243 -2.06 27.04 -7.42
CA ARG A 243 -1.62 26.41 -8.67
C ARG A 243 -0.86 25.12 -8.33
N PRO A 244 -1.15 23.98 -8.97
CA PRO A 244 -0.45 22.71 -8.72
C PRO A 244 1.07 22.82 -8.90
N SER A 245 1.55 23.81 -9.67
CA SER A 245 2.97 24.08 -9.92
C SER A 245 3.82 24.45 -8.69
N ASP A 246 3.24 24.90 -7.58
CA ASP A 246 4.00 25.30 -6.38
C ASP A 246 4.16 24.19 -5.33
N ARG A 247 3.52 23.03 -5.51
CA ARG A 247 3.61 21.94 -4.54
C ARG A 247 4.88 21.12 -4.75
N ARG A 248 5.76 21.10 -3.74
CA ARG A 248 6.98 20.28 -3.74
C ARG A 248 6.65 18.87 -3.20
N PRO A 249 7.09 17.78 -3.85
CA PRO A 249 7.04 16.46 -3.25
C PRO A 249 8.02 16.40 -2.07
N VAL A 250 7.54 15.97 -0.91
CA VAL A 250 8.34 15.75 0.30
C VAL A 250 8.27 14.27 0.65
N THR A 251 9.43 13.64 0.80
CA THR A 251 9.50 12.23 1.18
C THR A 251 9.20 12.06 2.66
N ILE A 252 8.67 10.91 3.06
CA ILE A 252 8.37 10.66 4.47
C ILE A 252 9.67 10.64 5.30
N ASP A 253 10.77 10.17 4.70
CA ASP A 253 12.09 10.15 5.34
C ASP A 253 12.61 11.58 5.65
N GLU A 254 12.32 12.57 4.80
CA GLU A 254 12.64 13.99 5.06
C GLU A 254 11.82 14.56 6.23
N VAL A 255 10.53 14.19 6.33
CA VAL A 255 9.66 14.64 7.44
C VAL A 255 10.10 14.04 8.78
N LEU A 256 10.71 12.85 8.78
CA LEU A 256 11.30 12.27 9.98
C LEU A 256 12.55 13.02 10.47
N ASP A 257 13.26 13.72 9.58
CA ASP A 257 14.46 14.52 9.91
C ASP A 257 14.13 15.93 10.40
N GLU A 258 13.07 16.52 9.87
CA GLU A 258 12.54 17.77 10.40
C GLU A 258 12.19 17.51 11.88
N SER A 259 12.90 18.16 12.80
CA SER A 259 12.75 18.04 14.25
C SER A 259 11.43 18.65 14.76
N LEU A 260 10.33 18.29 14.11
CA LEU A 260 8.96 18.67 14.37
C LEU A 260 8.20 17.41 14.78
N GLY A 261 8.58 16.84 15.93
CA GLY A 261 7.79 15.80 16.60
C GLY A 261 6.34 16.22 16.91
N ASP A 262 6.02 17.50 16.68
CA ASP A 262 4.71 18.13 16.85
C ASP A 262 3.88 18.24 15.55
N PHE A 263 4.35 17.79 14.38
CA PHE A 263 3.59 17.96 13.13
C PHE A 263 2.49 16.91 12.92
N LEU A 264 2.63 15.71 13.49
CA LEU A 264 1.70 14.60 13.25
C LEU A 264 1.13 14.07 14.55
N SER A 265 -0.18 14.17 14.69
CA SER A 265 -0.90 13.56 15.81
C SER A 265 -0.75 12.04 15.79
N THR A 266 -1.05 11.39 16.92
CA THR A 266 -1.15 9.92 16.99
C THR A 266 -2.09 9.37 15.92
N ILE A 267 -3.21 10.05 15.66
CA ILE A 267 -4.20 9.67 14.64
C ILE A 267 -3.58 9.76 13.25
N ASP A 268 -2.83 10.80 12.94
CA ASP A 268 -2.17 10.97 11.63
C ASP A 268 -1.12 9.90 11.37
N ARG A 269 -0.34 9.54 12.40
CA ARG A 269 0.63 8.45 12.31
C ARG A 269 -0.05 7.11 12.03
N LEU A 270 -1.22 6.87 12.62
CA LEU A 270 -2.02 5.67 12.34
C LEU A 270 -2.64 5.70 10.93
N LYS A 271 -3.15 6.85 10.48
CA LYS A 271 -3.65 7.05 9.10
C LYS A 271 -2.54 6.78 8.09
N LEU A 272 -1.33 7.31 8.32
CA LEU A 272 -0.16 7.07 7.49
C LEU A 272 0.20 5.59 7.44
N ALA A 273 0.27 4.92 8.59
CA ALA A 273 0.51 3.48 8.68
C ALA A 273 -0.53 2.67 7.89
N ARG A 274 -1.83 3.00 8.03
CA ARG A 274 -2.92 2.35 7.28
C ARG A 274 -2.76 2.54 5.78
N SER A 275 -2.43 3.74 5.33
CA SER A 275 -2.18 4.03 3.91
C SER A 275 -1.00 3.23 3.37
N MET A 276 0.08 3.05 4.14
CA MET A 276 1.22 2.22 3.73
C MET A 276 0.86 0.74 3.56
N VAL A 277 0.12 0.19 4.52
CA VAL A 277 -0.31 -1.22 4.44
C VAL A 277 -1.22 -1.39 3.21
N SER A 278 -2.09 -0.43 2.94
CA SER A 278 -2.94 -0.41 1.74
C SER A 278 -2.11 -0.35 0.46
N ALA A 279 -1.06 0.48 0.41
CA ALA A 279 -0.14 0.56 -0.73
C ALA A 279 0.55 -0.78 -0.99
N VAL A 280 1.03 -1.46 0.05
CA VAL A 280 1.66 -2.79 -0.05
C VAL A 280 0.68 -3.83 -0.61
N LEU A 281 -0.55 -3.88 -0.09
CA LEU A 281 -1.54 -4.85 -0.56
C LEU A 281 -1.93 -4.61 -2.04
N LYS A 282 -2.00 -3.35 -2.47
CA LYS A 282 -2.36 -2.94 -3.83
C LYS A 282 -1.23 -3.08 -4.84
N PHE A 283 0.02 -2.78 -4.44
CA PHE A 283 1.13 -2.59 -5.38
C PHE A 283 2.31 -3.55 -5.21
N HIS A 284 2.29 -4.48 -4.25
CA HIS A 284 3.35 -5.50 -4.21
C HIS A 284 3.44 -6.26 -5.54
N SER A 285 4.65 -6.71 -5.89
CA SER A 285 4.93 -7.38 -7.16
C SER A 285 4.59 -6.54 -8.40
N THR A 286 4.53 -5.21 -8.26
CA THR A 286 4.45 -4.27 -9.39
C THR A 286 5.71 -3.40 -9.42
N PRO A 287 6.10 -2.85 -10.59
CA PRO A 287 7.24 -1.95 -10.67
C PRO A 287 7.10 -0.67 -9.82
N TRP A 288 5.87 -0.31 -9.41
CA TRP A 288 5.60 0.83 -8.54
C TRP A 288 6.11 0.63 -7.11
N LEU A 289 6.14 -0.61 -6.62
CA LEU A 289 6.62 -0.95 -5.28
C LEU A 289 7.50 -2.19 -5.35
N ARG A 290 8.82 -1.96 -5.26
CA ARG A 290 9.82 -3.01 -5.26
C ARG A 290 9.69 -3.90 -4.01
N ASP A 291 10.21 -5.12 -4.11
CA ASP A 291 10.19 -6.06 -2.99
C ASP A 291 10.89 -5.50 -1.76
N PHE A 292 12.00 -4.80 -1.97
CA PHE A 292 12.65 -3.98 -0.96
C PHE A 292 12.32 -2.51 -1.19
N TRP A 293 11.55 -1.94 -0.27
CA TRP A 293 11.18 -0.53 -0.26
C TRP A 293 11.44 0.09 1.11
N ARG A 294 11.50 1.42 1.16
CA ARG A 294 11.79 2.25 2.33
C ARG A 294 10.84 3.44 2.35
N LEU A 295 10.74 4.11 3.49
CA LEU A 295 9.92 5.33 3.62
C LEU A 295 10.30 6.45 2.64
N ARG A 296 11.55 6.50 2.17
CA ARG A 296 12.00 7.46 1.15
C ARG A 296 11.40 7.23 -0.24
N ASP A 297 10.90 6.01 -0.50
CA ASP A 297 10.31 5.67 -1.80
C ASP A 297 8.86 6.19 -1.91
N LEU A 298 8.30 6.67 -0.79
CA LEU A 298 7.00 7.29 -0.71
C LEU A 298 7.15 8.79 -0.39
N ALA A 299 6.31 9.59 -1.04
CA ALA A 299 6.24 11.02 -0.84
C ALA A 299 4.80 11.49 -0.89
N PHE A 300 4.55 12.68 -0.39
CA PHE A 300 3.30 13.39 -0.59
C PHE A 300 3.61 14.82 -1.05
N PHE A 301 2.63 15.48 -1.64
CA PHE A 301 2.73 16.89 -2.01
C PHE A 301 2.38 17.73 -0.79
N ARG A 302 3.35 18.52 -0.33
CA ARG A 302 3.12 19.49 0.75
C ARG A 302 2.71 20.82 0.13
N GLY A 303 1.55 21.32 0.53
CA GLY A 303 1.08 22.68 0.29
C GLY A 303 1.76 23.68 1.21
N GLY A 304 1.17 24.88 1.34
CA GLY A 304 1.65 25.89 2.28
C GLY A 304 1.63 25.42 3.73
N GLN A 305 2.19 26.23 4.64
CA GLN A 305 2.34 25.88 6.06
C GLN A 305 1.02 25.54 6.78
N ASP A 306 -0.12 25.99 6.26
CA ASP A 306 -1.45 25.80 6.85
C ASP A 306 -2.21 24.57 6.30
N GLU A 307 -1.62 23.76 5.40
CA GLU A 307 -2.31 22.58 4.89
C GLU A 307 -2.40 21.49 5.97
N GLU A 308 -3.63 21.02 6.23
CA GLU A 308 -3.87 19.92 7.15
C GLU A 308 -3.15 18.65 6.65
N VAL A 309 -2.50 17.96 7.58
CA VAL A 309 -1.83 16.68 7.34
C VAL A 309 -2.74 15.68 6.62
N SER A 310 -4.02 15.59 7.01
CA SER A 310 -4.99 14.69 6.38
C SER A 310 -5.08 14.94 4.87
N GLU A 311 -4.99 16.20 4.44
CA GLU A 311 -5.02 16.58 3.02
C GLU A 311 -3.71 16.22 2.33
N ALA A 312 -2.57 16.45 2.98
CA ALA A 312 -1.28 16.04 2.46
C ALA A 312 -1.21 14.51 2.25
N LEU A 313 -1.75 13.72 3.19
CA LEU A 313 -1.78 12.25 3.11
C LEU A 313 -2.63 11.70 1.95
N ARG A 314 -3.65 12.42 1.48
CA ARG A 314 -4.42 12.03 0.27
C ARG A 314 -3.54 12.04 -0.98
N SER A 315 -2.47 12.84 -0.94
CA SER A 315 -1.51 12.94 -2.03
C SER A 315 -0.32 11.99 -1.88
N LEU A 316 -0.37 11.05 -0.93
CA LEU A 316 0.65 10.01 -0.75
C LEU A 316 0.79 9.17 -2.02
N HIS A 317 2.01 9.08 -2.52
CA HIS A 317 2.30 8.46 -3.80
C HIS A 317 3.65 7.72 -3.83
N VAL A 318 3.75 6.77 -4.75
CA VAL A 318 4.99 6.12 -5.18
C VAL A 318 5.40 6.68 -6.55
N GLY A 319 6.69 6.73 -6.84
CA GLY A 319 7.20 7.38 -8.05
C GLY A 319 8.09 6.51 -8.91
N ILE A 320 7.96 6.65 -10.22
CA ILE A 320 8.86 6.07 -11.22
C ILE A 320 9.39 7.15 -12.16
N GLU A 321 10.59 6.96 -12.68
CA GLU A 321 11.13 7.78 -13.76
C GLU A 321 10.81 7.12 -15.10
N VAL A 322 10.15 7.86 -15.99
CA VAL A 322 9.72 7.35 -17.32
C VAL A 322 10.62 7.87 -18.45
N ALA A 323 11.40 8.93 -18.20
CA ALA A 323 12.43 9.41 -19.12
C ALA A 323 13.43 10.31 -18.39
N GLN A 324 14.72 10.16 -18.70
CA GLN A 324 15.79 11.03 -18.22
C GLN A 324 16.77 11.30 -19.36
N ARG A 325 17.13 12.57 -19.60
CA ARG A 325 18.25 12.91 -20.47
C ARG A 325 19.54 12.78 -19.67
N GLN A 326 20.39 11.83 -20.07
CA GLN A 326 21.77 11.78 -19.58
C GLN A 326 22.52 12.94 -20.24
N PHE A 327 23.01 13.89 -19.44
CA PHE A 327 24.04 14.80 -19.91
C PHE A 327 25.38 14.10 -19.73
N ASP A 328 26.09 13.88 -20.83
CA ASP A 328 27.54 13.62 -20.80
C ASP A 328 28.23 14.92 -20.35
N SER A 329 28.19 15.21 -19.05
CA SER A 329 28.97 16.31 -18.48
C SER A 329 30.44 15.89 -18.49
N MET A 330 31.22 16.53 -19.37
CA MET A 330 32.68 16.63 -19.25
C MET A 330 33.03 17.44 -17.99
N ASP A 331 32.83 16.85 -16.82
CA ASP A 331 33.62 17.17 -15.63
C ASP A 331 33.72 15.88 -14.82
N GLY A 332 34.95 15.53 -14.44
CA GLY A 332 35.32 14.25 -13.84
C GLY A 332 34.86 14.10 -12.40
N VAL A 333 33.60 14.43 -12.11
CA VAL A 333 32.88 13.99 -10.91
C VAL A 333 31.80 13.06 -11.42
N GLN A 334 32.14 11.77 -11.42
CA GLN A 334 31.19 10.68 -11.51
C GLN A 334 30.10 10.88 -10.44
N ASP A 335 29.01 11.55 -10.81
CA ASP A 335 27.73 11.43 -10.11
C ASP A 335 26.99 10.15 -10.55
N SER A 336 27.78 9.11 -10.85
CA SER A 336 27.39 7.70 -10.79
C SER A 336 27.49 7.14 -9.37
N SER A 337 27.49 8.03 -8.36
CA SER A 337 27.71 7.72 -6.95
C SER A 337 26.45 7.24 -6.22
N ASP A 338 25.24 7.46 -6.77
CA ASP A 338 23.99 7.13 -6.08
C ASP A 338 23.29 5.83 -6.54
N MET A 339 23.85 5.13 -7.54
CA MET A 339 23.33 3.83 -7.98
C MET A 339 24.07 2.61 -7.40
N GLN A 340 25.10 2.76 -6.57
CA GLN A 340 25.92 1.63 -6.09
C GLN A 340 26.28 1.60 -4.60
N ASN A 341 25.50 2.22 -3.70
CA ASN A 341 25.70 2.05 -2.24
C ASN A 341 24.40 1.80 -1.46
N LEU A 342 23.43 1.12 -2.07
CA LEU A 342 22.35 0.47 -1.31
C LEU A 342 22.83 -0.94 -0.97
N SER A 343 23.12 -1.19 0.30
CA SER A 343 23.20 -2.55 0.83
C SER A 343 21.83 -3.20 0.71
N TRP A 344 21.53 -3.73 -0.47
CA TRP A 344 20.51 -4.76 -0.63
C TRP A 344 20.92 -5.88 0.31
N PRO A 345 20.02 -6.35 1.20
CA PRO A 345 20.31 -7.54 1.98
C PRO A 345 20.68 -8.65 1.00
N THR A 346 21.88 -9.20 1.12
CA THR A 346 22.28 -10.34 0.29
C THR A 346 21.35 -11.50 0.60
N GLU A 347 21.10 -12.39 -0.36
CA GLU A 347 20.24 -13.57 -0.13
C GLU A 347 20.70 -14.37 1.11
N ASP A 348 22.02 -14.50 1.30
CA ASP A 348 22.63 -15.10 2.50
C ASP A 348 22.26 -14.37 3.81
N GLU A 349 22.12 -13.04 3.77
CA GLU A 349 21.71 -12.25 4.94
C GLU A 349 20.22 -12.45 5.23
N LEU A 350 19.38 -12.50 4.20
CA LEU A 350 17.95 -12.80 4.34
C LEU A 350 17.74 -14.17 4.98
N ILE A 351 18.47 -15.19 4.50
CA ILE A 351 18.44 -16.54 5.07
C ILE A 351 18.96 -16.53 6.52
N ARG A 352 20.10 -15.89 6.77
CA ARG A 352 20.71 -15.80 8.11
C ARG A 352 19.76 -15.19 9.14
N TYR A 353 19.00 -14.16 8.73
CA TYR A 353 18.05 -13.51 9.62
C TYR A 353 16.65 -14.11 9.58
N GLY A 354 16.36 -15.06 8.70
CA GLY A 354 15.03 -15.66 8.54
C GLY A 354 13.99 -14.67 8.02
N ILE A 355 14.35 -13.82 7.07
CA ILE A 355 13.43 -12.91 6.39
C ILE A 355 12.84 -13.64 5.18
N ASN A 356 11.62 -14.16 5.36
CA ASN A 356 10.95 -14.98 4.32
C ASN A 356 10.12 -14.15 3.32
N ASN A 357 9.82 -12.90 3.65
CA ASN A 357 9.13 -11.95 2.78
C ASN A 357 9.73 -10.56 2.97
N LEU A 358 10.42 -10.07 1.94
CA LEU A 358 11.14 -8.80 2.00
C LEU A 358 10.18 -7.60 2.03
N THR A 359 9.06 -7.65 1.31
CA THR A 359 8.06 -6.57 1.25
C THR A 359 7.39 -6.33 2.59
N LEU A 360 7.03 -7.40 3.30
CA LEU A 360 6.44 -7.36 4.64
C LEU A 360 7.48 -6.98 5.69
N HIS A 361 8.74 -7.38 5.50
CA HIS A 361 9.84 -6.91 6.34
C HIS A 361 10.02 -5.39 6.21
N SER A 362 10.10 -4.87 4.98
CA SER A 362 10.12 -3.43 4.68
C SER A 362 8.92 -2.71 5.29
N LEU A 363 7.71 -3.28 5.19
CA LEU A 363 6.51 -2.75 5.85
C LEU A 363 6.69 -2.69 7.37
N GLY A 364 7.20 -3.75 7.99
CA GLY A 364 7.47 -3.79 9.42
C GLY A 364 8.48 -2.73 9.87
N VAL A 365 9.53 -2.49 9.07
CA VAL A 365 10.50 -1.41 9.33
C VAL A 365 9.81 -0.04 9.21
N ALA A 366 9.04 0.19 8.15
CA ALA A 366 8.30 1.43 7.94
C ALA A 366 7.32 1.72 9.10
N LEU A 367 6.55 0.72 9.54
CA LEU A 367 5.65 0.82 10.68
C LEU A 367 6.41 1.16 11.97
N LEU A 368 7.59 0.56 12.18
CA LEU A 368 8.44 0.85 13.32
C LEU A 368 8.99 2.28 13.28
N GLN A 369 9.42 2.76 12.11
CA GLN A 369 9.87 4.13 11.92
C GLN A 369 8.73 5.13 12.20
N ILE A 370 7.51 4.82 11.77
CA ILE A 370 6.32 5.61 12.11
C ILE A 370 6.07 5.60 13.62
N ASP A 371 6.17 4.46 14.31
CA ASP A 371 5.97 4.39 15.79
C ASP A 371 7.08 5.10 16.57
N ARG A 372 8.30 5.15 16.06
CA ARG A 372 9.40 5.83 16.76
C ARG A 372 9.63 7.25 16.33
N TRP A 373 9.02 7.64 15.23
CA TRP A 373 9.32 8.89 14.52
C TRP A 373 10.84 9.07 14.35
N THR A 374 11.51 8.00 13.95
CA THR A 374 12.98 7.96 13.87
C THR A 374 13.43 7.08 12.73
N ARG A 375 14.61 7.40 12.19
CA ARG A 375 15.23 6.58 11.16
C ARG A 375 15.82 5.31 11.75
N VAL A 376 15.56 4.20 11.07
CA VAL A 376 16.14 2.90 11.39
C VAL A 376 16.72 2.34 10.11
N SER A 377 17.98 1.92 10.14
CA SER A 377 18.57 1.25 8.99
C SER A 377 17.85 -0.09 8.76
N PRO A 378 17.21 -0.31 7.60
CA PRO A 378 16.50 -1.56 7.33
C PRO A 378 17.46 -2.77 7.25
N GLY A 379 18.75 -2.54 6.97
CA GLY A 379 19.76 -3.61 6.92
C GLY A 379 20.22 -4.10 8.28
N ASP A 380 20.03 -3.32 9.36
CA ASP A 380 20.37 -3.74 10.72
C ASP A 380 19.19 -4.50 11.35
N VAL A 381 19.00 -5.74 10.91
CA VAL A 381 17.86 -6.58 11.31
C VAL A 381 17.84 -6.81 12.83
N VAL A 382 19.01 -6.86 13.48
CA VAL A 382 19.11 -7.05 14.93
C VAL A 382 18.64 -5.79 15.66
N ALA A 383 19.09 -4.60 15.24
CA ALA A 383 18.62 -3.35 15.82
C ALA A 383 17.12 -3.13 15.59
N VAL A 384 16.62 -3.42 14.38
CA VAL A 384 15.18 -3.37 14.03
C VAL A 384 14.38 -4.25 14.99
N ARG A 385 14.75 -5.52 15.16
CA ARG A 385 14.04 -6.46 16.04
C ARG A 385 14.11 -6.07 17.51
N LYS A 386 15.28 -5.60 17.97
CA LYS A 386 15.47 -5.11 19.34
C LYS A 386 14.59 -3.89 19.61
N MET A 387 14.50 -2.98 18.65
CA MET A 387 13.67 -1.78 18.75
C MET A 387 12.17 -2.11 18.71
N ALA A 388 11.75 -3.04 17.84
CA ALA A 388 10.37 -3.52 17.79
C ALA A 388 9.93 -4.26 19.08
N SER A 389 10.87 -4.80 19.86
CA SER A 389 10.57 -5.47 21.13
C SER A 389 10.27 -4.50 22.28
N ARG A 390 10.67 -3.23 22.16
CA ARG A 390 10.40 -2.18 23.16
C ARG A 390 8.92 -1.77 23.16
N SER A 391 8.47 -1.07 24.20
CA SER A 391 7.11 -0.52 24.29
C SER A 391 6.85 0.47 23.15
N SER A 392 5.76 0.30 22.40
CA SER A 392 5.36 1.18 21.30
C SER A 392 4.75 2.48 21.84
N SER A 393 5.02 3.61 21.19
CA SER A 393 4.39 4.90 21.51
C SER A 393 2.92 4.91 21.08
N LEU A 394 2.60 4.17 20.01
CA LEU A 394 1.25 3.99 19.48
C LEU A 394 0.50 2.84 20.19
N GLY A 395 1.07 2.29 21.26
CA GLY A 395 0.44 1.27 22.11
C GLY A 395 0.74 -0.19 21.74
N PRO A 396 0.34 -1.15 22.59
CA PRO A 396 0.72 -2.56 22.47
C PRO A 396 0.16 -3.24 21.22
N ARG A 397 -1.05 -2.90 20.77
CA ARG A 397 -1.65 -3.44 19.54
C ARG A 397 -0.81 -3.09 18.30
N TYR A 398 -0.34 -1.84 18.22
CA TYR A 398 0.53 -1.40 17.13
C TYR A 398 1.90 -2.13 17.15
N ARG A 399 2.43 -2.41 18.35
CA ARG A 399 3.67 -3.20 18.49
C ARG A 399 3.49 -4.60 17.93
N GLU A 400 2.39 -5.27 18.28
CA GLU A 400 2.12 -6.65 17.86
C GLU A 400 1.99 -6.77 16.34
N LEU A 401 1.22 -5.88 15.69
CA LEU A 401 1.10 -5.89 14.22
C LEU A 401 2.44 -5.58 13.54
N THR A 402 3.24 -4.66 14.10
CA THR A 402 4.59 -4.34 13.57
C THR A 402 5.51 -5.56 13.63
N GLN A 403 5.49 -6.29 14.74
CA GLN A 403 6.27 -7.51 14.91
C GLN A 403 5.81 -8.64 13.96
N LYS A 404 4.50 -8.78 13.74
CA LYS A 404 3.95 -9.73 12.76
C LYS A 404 4.45 -9.42 11.35
N CYS A 405 4.43 -8.15 10.92
CA CYS A 405 4.98 -7.73 9.62
C CYS A 405 6.47 -8.05 9.51
N LEU A 406 7.28 -7.66 10.50
CA LEU A 406 8.75 -7.86 10.49
C LEU A 406 9.18 -9.33 10.37
N ARG A 407 8.35 -10.25 10.89
CA ARG A 407 8.61 -11.69 10.90
C ARG A 407 7.82 -12.46 9.84
N CYS A 408 6.92 -11.80 9.11
CA CYS A 408 5.94 -12.45 8.25
C CYS A 408 5.13 -13.54 9.01
N ASP A 409 4.77 -13.26 10.27
CA ASP A 409 4.12 -14.23 11.17
C ASP A 409 2.59 -14.14 11.10
N PHE A 410 2.06 -14.63 9.98
CA PHE A 410 0.61 -14.64 9.70
C PHE A 410 0.03 -16.06 9.55
N GLY A 411 0.87 -17.11 9.53
CA GLY A 411 0.44 -18.51 9.48
C GLY A 411 0.05 -19.04 8.09
N PHE A 412 0.25 -18.28 7.01
CA PHE A 412 -0.17 -18.64 5.64
C PHE A 412 0.98 -18.68 4.61
N GLY A 413 2.19 -18.97 5.08
CA GLY A 413 3.41 -18.92 4.26
C GLY A 413 3.96 -17.50 4.13
N SER A 414 4.87 -17.30 3.17
CA SER A 414 5.56 -16.02 2.95
C SER A 414 5.31 -15.40 1.58
N ASP A 415 4.51 -16.02 0.74
CA ASP A 415 4.20 -15.51 -0.60
C ASP A 415 3.01 -14.55 -0.52
N LEU A 416 3.28 -13.24 -0.68
CA LEU A 416 2.25 -12.21 -0.62
C LEU A 416 1.32 -12.24 -1.83
N THR A 417 1.66 -12.98 -2.90
CA THR A 417 0.73 -13.20 -4.02
C THR A 417 -0.44 -14.11 -3.64
N GLN A 418 -0.29 -14.92 -2.58
CA GLN A 418 -1.36 -15.78 -2.07
C GLN A 418 -2.42 -14.96 -1.33
N TRP A 419 -3.68 -15.08 -1.76
CA TRP A 419 -4.80 -14.36 -1.16
C TRP A 419 -4.96 -14.63 0.35
N ARG A 420 -4.60 -15.84 0.82
CA ARG A 420 -4.67 -16.19 2.25
C ARG A 420 -3.75 -15.33 3.11
N LEU A 421 -2.52 -15.06 2.63
CA LEU A 421 -1.58 -14.20 3.33
C LEU A 421 -2.03 -12.74 3.24
N GLN A 422 -2.48 -12.26 2.07
CA GLN A 422 -3.02 -10.90 1.91
C GLN A 422 -4.19 -10.65 2.86
N ARG A 423 -5.10 -11.62 2.97
CA ARG A 423 -6.23 -11.60 3.91
C ARG A 423 -5.79 -11.52 5.35
N ALA A 424 -4.85 -12.37 5.76
CA ALA A 424 -4.34 -12.33 7.10
C ALA A 424 -3.67 -10.99 7.42
N VAL A 425 -2.91 -10.40 6.47
CA VAL A 425 -2.32 -9.07 6.62
C VAL A 425 -3.39 -8.00 6.76
N TYR A 426 -4.43 -8.02 5.94
CA TYR A 426 -5.53 -7.05 6.03
C TYR A 426 -6.26 -7.14 7.38
N GLU A 427 -6.73 -8.33 7.77
CA GLU A 427 -7.46 -8.55 9.03
C GLU A 427 -6.59 -8.21 10.25
N ASN A 428 -5.32 -8.63 10.26
CA ASN A 428 -4.44 -8.42 11.42
C ASN A 428 -3.84 -7.01 11.49
N VAL A 429 -3.73 -6.30 10.37
CA VAL A 429 -3.04 -5.01 10.31
C VAL A 429 -4.00 -3.88 9.95
N VAL A 430 -4.68 -3.94 8.80
CA VAL A 430 -5.57 -2.85 8.35
C VAL A 430 -6.75 -2.68 9.30
N GLU A 431 -7.52 -3.74 9.58
CA GLU A 431 -8.68 -3.65 10.48
C GLU A 431 -8.26 -3.26 11.90
N THR A 432 -7.09 -3.71 12.35
CA THR A 432 -6.55 -3.32 13.65
C THR A 432 -6.20 -1.83 13.70
N LEU A 433 -5.55 -1.31 12.65
CA LEU A 433 -5.26 0.12 12.55
C LEU A 433 -6.53 0.96 12.47
N GLU A 434 -7.53 0.53 11.70
CA GLU A 434 -8.83 1.21 11.63
C GLU A 434 -9.54 1.23 12.98
N ALA A 435 -9.56 0.11 13.70
CA ALA A 435 -10.12 0.05 15.05
C ALA A 435 -9.37 0.96 16.04
N MET A 436 -8.05 1.12 15.89
CA MET A 436 -7.27 2.06 16.70
C MET A 436 -7.59 3.52 16.36
N ILE A 437 -7.70 3.85 15.07
CA ILE A 437 -8.11 5.18 14.59
C ILE A 437 -9.49 5.53 15.14
N SER A 438 -10.50 4.66 14.91
CA SER A 438 -11.86 4.91 15.40
C SER A 438 -11.96 5.03 16.92
N SER A 439 -11.11 4.32 17.68
CA SER A 439 -11.11 4.45 19.14
C SER A 439 -10.58 5.78 19.64
N LEU A 440 -9.74 6.47 18.86
CA LEU A 440 -9.19 7.77 19.19
C LEU A 440 -10.07 8.91 18.66
N ASP A 441 -10.67 8.74 17.47
CA ASP A 441 -11.63 9.70 16.92
C ASP A 441 -12.84 9.90 17.87
N LEU A 442 -13.29 8.83 18.55
CA LEU A 442 -14.41 8.89 19.51
C LEU A 442 -14.06 9.57 20.85
N THR A 443 -12.79 9.91 21.08
CA THR A 443 -12.35 10.61 22.31
C THR A 443 -12.22 12.12 22.14
N GLU A 444 -12.50 12.65 20.94
CA GLU A 444 -12.49 14.09 20.65
C GLU A 444 -13.90 14.74 20.62
N ASP A 445 -14.96 13.93 20.83
CA ASP A 445 -16.34 14.38 21.11
C ASP A 445 -16.65 14.31 22.62
#